data_AF-A0A7C7W9D7-F1
#
_entry.id   AF-A0A7C7W9D7-F1
#
_cell.length_a   1.000
_cell.length_b   1.000
_cell.length_c   1.000
_cell.angle_alpha   90.00
_cell.angle_beta   90.00
_cell.angle_gamma   90.00
#
_symmetry.space_group_name_H-M   'P 1'
#
loop_
_entity.id
_entity.type
_entity.pdbx_description
1 polymer ?
#
loop_
_entity_poly.entity_id
_entity_poly.type
_entity_poly.pdbx_seq_one_letter_code
_entity_poly.pdbx_strand_id
1 'polypeptide(L)'
;MEPRRWLNRSHPQTLLSGTMLLYIEGLFSLVRGEIPLLIGVAMFPAAWGIANDRRWGWRLGIGAAAVNVIMPIQWYGFGSPMTLAFALLFPVVLLVLLVHPVSREHQRIWFE
;
A
#
# COMPACT_ATOMS: atom_id res chain seq x y z
N MET A 1 5.45 -27.04 -3.79
CA MET A 1 5.15 -25.65 -4.18
C MET A 1 4.12 -25.14 -3.20
N GLU A 2 4.43 -24.14 -2.39
CA GLU A 2 3.39 -23.55 -1.53
C GLU A 2 2.31 -22.91 -2.41
N PRO A 3 1.02 -23.03 -2.05
CA PRO A 3 -0.06 -22.44 -2.83
C PRO A 3 0.08 -20.91 -2.82
N ARG A 4 -0.12 -20.28 -3.99
CA ARG A 4 -0.09 -18.81 -4.12
C ARG A 4 -1.15 -18.20 -3.20
N ARG A 5 -0.72 -17.27 -2.35
CA ARG A 5 -1.57 -16.66 -1.31
C ARG A 5 -1.99 -15.26 -1.73
N TRP A 6 -3.23 -14.91 -1.40
CA TRP A 6 -3.73 -13.54 -1.51
C TRP A 6 -3.43 -12.72 -0.25
N LEU A 7 -3.44 -13.40 0.91
CA LEU A 7 -3.07 -12.88 2.22
C LEU A 7 -2.28 -13.95 2.95
N ASN A 8 -1.22 -13.55 3.65
CA ASN A 8 -0.44 -14.46 4.47
C ASN A 8 -0.67 -14.18 5.97
N ARG A 9 -1.42 -15.05 6.64
CA ARG A 9 -1.75 -14.89 8.07
C ARG A 9 -0.57 -15.14 9.00
N SER A 10 0.54 -15.68 8.51
CA SER A 10 1.77 -15.81 9.30
C SER A 10 2.58 -14.51 9.35
N HIS A 11 2.22 -13.50 8.56
CA HIS A 11 2.87 -12.19 8.63
C HIS A 11 2.58 -11.50 9.96
N PRO A 12 3.48 -10.63 10.43
CA PRO A 12 3.18 -9.73 11.54
C PRO A 12 1.92 -8.91 11.24
N GLN A 13 1.13 -8.63 12.29
CA GLN A 13 -0.13 -7.90 12.16
C GLN A 13 0.01 -6.58 11.38
N THR A 14 1.11 -5.86 11.54
CA THR A 14 1.42 -4.62 10.82
C THR A 14 1.49 -4.85 9.30
N LEU A 15 2.23 -5.87 8.86
CA LEU A 15 2.43 -6.18 7.45
C LEU A 15 1.17 -6.79 6.82
N LEU A 16 0.46 -7.65 7.57
CA LEU A 16 -0.83 -8.19 7.16
C LEU A 16 -1.85 -7.07 6.93
N SER A 17 -1.95 -6.14 7.88
CA SER A 17 -2.85 -4.98 7.78
C SER A 17 -2.45 -4.07 6.61
N GLY A 18 -1.15 -3.83 6.41
CA GLY A 18 -0.65 -3.10 5.25
C GLY A 18 -1.00 -3.76 3.92
N THR A 19 -0.93 -5.09 3.84
CA THR A 19 -1.31 -5.86 2.65
C THR A 19 -2.80 -5.77 2.36
N MET A 20 -3.64 -5.89 3.39
CA MET A 20 -5.09 -5.70 3.27
C MET A 20 -5.44 -4.27 2.82
N LEU A 21 -4.82 -3.27 3.44
CA LEU A 21 -5.07 -1.87 3.12
C LEU A 21 -4.58 -1.51 1.71
N LEU A 22 -3.51 -2.14 1.20
CA LEU A 22 -3.07 -2.03 -0.19
C LEU A 22 -4.16 -2.48 -1.17
N TYR A 23 -4.83 -3.61 -0.93
CA TYR A 23 -5.95 -4.05 -1.78
C TYR A 23 -7.13 -3.08 -1.72
N ILE A 24 -7.46 -2.58 -0.52
CA ILE A 24 -8.56 -1.64 -0.32
C ILE A 24 -8.28 -0.30 -1.00
N GLU A 25 -7.10 0.28 -0.79
CA GLU A 25 -6.68 1.51 -1.47
C GLU A 25 -6.55 1.30 -2.97
N GLY A 26 -6.13 0.11 -3.40
CA GLY A 26 -6.13 -0.29 -4.80
C GLY A 26 -7.51 -0.15 -5.41
N LEU A 27 -8.53 -0.74 -4.76
CA LEU A 27 -9.92 -0.65 -5.19
C LEU A 27 -10.45 0.78 -5.19
N PHE A 28 -10.21 1.56 -4.12
CA PHE A 28 -10.66 2.96 -4.06
C PHE A 28 -9.99 3.84 -5.11
N SER A 29 -8.73 3.56 -5.44
CA SER A 29 -8.00 4.25 -6.49
C SER A 29 -8.59 3.98 -7.88
N LEU A 30 -9.10 2.77 -8.13
CA LEU A 30 -9.75 2.44 -9.42
C LEU A 30 -11.01 3.26 -9.69
N VAL A 31 -11.76 3.66 -8.65
CA VAL A 31 -13.03 4.39 -8.80
C VAL A 31 -12.88 5.91 -8.67
N ARG A 32 -11.69 6.41 -8.31
CA ARG A 32 -11.44 7.84 -8.03
C ARG A 32 -11.11 8.66 -9.28
N GLY A 33 -10.78 8.01 -10.40
CA GLY A 33 -10.50 8.65 -11.69
C GLY A 33 -9.37 7.98 -12.47
N GLU A 34 -9.04 8.54 -13.64
CA GLU A 34 -8.11 7.92 -14.60
C GLU A 34 -6.66 7.81 -14.09
N ILE A 35 -6.13 8.86 -13.44
CA ILE A 35 -4.75 8.82 -12.95
C ILE A 35 -4.62 7.97 -11.68
N PRO A 36 -5.48 8.10 -10.66
CA PRO A 36 -5.49 7.17 -9.53
C PRO A 36 -5.68 5.71 -9.94
N LEU A 37 -6.40 5.42 -11.03
CA LEU A 37 -6.59 4.06 -11.53
C LEU A 37 -5.27 3.36 -11.80
N LEU A 38 -4.27 4.03 -12.38
CA LEU A 38 -2.95 3.41 -12.63
C LEU A 38 -2.24 3.01 -11.34
N ILE A 39 -2.36 3.84 -10.30
CA ILE A 39 -1.84 3.54 -8.95
C ILE A 39 -2.59 2.34 -8.38
N GLY A 40 -3.92 2.34 -8.49
CA GLY A 40 -4.77 1.25 -8.03
C GLY A 40 -4.40 -0.09 -8.68
N VAL A 41 -4.21 -0.10 -9.99
CA VAL A 41 -3.75 -1.28 -10.75
C VAL A 41 -2.39 -1.77 -10.25
N ALA A 42 -1.46 -0.87 -9.88
CA ALA A 42 -0.15 -1.25 -9.34
C ALA A 42 -0.22 -1.79 -7.90
N MET A 43 -1.23 -1.39 -7.12
CA MET A 43 -1.40 -1.83 -5.73
C MET A 43 -1.80 -3.30 -5.60
N PHE A 44 -2.61 -3.85 -6.52
CA PHE A 44 -2.97 -5.27 -6.52
C PHE A 44 -1.77 -6.24 -6.66
N PRO A 45 -0.89 -6.11 -7.67
CA PRO A 45 0.30 -6.95 -7.79
C PRO A 45 1.30 -6.69 -6.67
N ALA A 46 1.36 -5.48 -6.12
CA ALA A 46 2.17 -5.19 -4.93
C ALA A 46 1.70 -6.00 -3.71
N ALA A 47 0.40 -5.93 -3.41
CA ALA A 47 -0.21 -6.67 -2.31
C ALA A 47 -0.06 -8.18 -2.49
N TRP A 48 -0.30 -8.68 -3.71
CA TRP A 48 -0.09 -10.07 -4.03
C TRP A 48 1.37 -10.48 -3.89
N GLY A 49 2.31 -9.66 -4.35
CA GLY A 49 3.74 -9.91 -4.20
C GLY A 49 4.16 -9.97 -2.72
N ILE A 50 3.66 -9.05 -1.89
CA ILE A 50 3.89 -9.07 -0.44
C ILE A 50 3.34 -10.36 0.18
N ALA A 51 2.10 -10.74 -0.15
CA ALA A 51 1.47 -11.96 0.38
C ALA A 51 2.20 -13.26 -0.01
N ASN A 52 3.06 -13.23 -1.03
CA ASN A 52 3.90 -14.34 -1.48
C ASN A 52 5.39 -14.10 -1.19
N ASP A 53 5.69 -13.27 -0.19
CA ASP A 53 7.04 -13.03 0.35
C ASP A 53 8.04 -12.53 -0.71
N ARG A 54 7.58 -11.73 -1.67
CA ARG A 54 8.42 -11.17 -2.74
C ARG A 54 8.90 -9.76 -2.42
N ARG A 55 10.22 -9.54 -2.46
CA ARG A 55 10.82 -8.21 -2.22
C ARG A 55 10.35 -7.14 -3.20
N TRP A 56 10.14 -7.51 -4.46
CA TRP A 56 9.66 -6.58 -5.48
C TRP A 56 8.24 -6.08 -5.17
N GLY A 57 7.38 -6.94 -4.60
CA GLY A 57 6.02 -6.58 -4.21
C GLY A 57 6.01 -5.51 -3.11
N TRP A 58 6.88 -5.66 -2.12
CA TRP A 58 7.06 -4.66 -1.06
C TRP A 58 7.58 -3.32 -1.59
N ARG A 59 8.57 -3.34 -2.49
CA ARG A 59 9.10 -2.12 -3.14
C ARG A 59 8.03 -1.41 -3.98
N LEU A 60 7.28 -2.18 -4.77
CA LEU A 60 6.17 -1.66 -5.57
C LEU A 60 5.08 -1.06 -4.66
N GLY A 61 4.75 -1.74 -3.56
CA GLY A 61 3.77 -1.28 -2.58
C GLY A 61 4.15 0.03 -1.91
N ILE A 62 5.41 0.19 -1.51
CA ILE A 62 5.92 1.46 -0.98
C ILE A 62 5.85 2.56 -2.04
N GLY A 63 6.27 2.27 -3.27
CA GLY A 63 6.21 3.23 -4.38
C GLY A 63 4.78 3.71 -4.64
N ALA A 64 3.84 2.77 -4.79
CA ALA A 64 2.44 3.09 -5.02
C ALA A 64 1.82 3.86 -3.85
N ALA A 65 2.08 3.44 -2.60
CA ALA A 65 1.60 4.14 -1.42
C ALA A 65 2.17 5.57 -1.31
N ALA A 66 3.46 5.77 -1.61
CA ALA A 66 4.08 7.09 -1.60
C ALA A 66 3.45 8.02 -2.65
N VAL A 67 3.23 7.53 -3.89
CA VAL A 67 2.54 8.31 -4.92
C VAL A 67 1.11 8.65 -4.47
N ASN A 68 0.40 7.69 -3.87
CA ASN A 68 -0.96 7.90 -3.35
C ASN A 68 -1.04 8.90 -2.18
N VAL A 69 0.08 9.20 -1.51
CA VAL A 69 0.21 10.28 -0.52
C VAL A 69 0.53 11.62 -1.19
N ILE A 70 1.45 11.64 -2.16
CA ILE A 70 1.91 12.87 -2.80
C ILE A 70 0.80 13.51 -3.66
N MET A 71 0.02 12.70 -4.37
CA MET A 71 -1.00 13.19 -5.30
C MET A 71 -2.08 14.05 -4.64
N PRO A 72 -2.73 13.62 -3.55
CA PRO A 72 -3.70 14.44 -2.84
C PRO A 72 -3.14 15.79 -2.38
N ILE A 73 -1.87 15.81 -1.93
CA ILE A 73 -1.19 17.06 -1.53
C ILE A 73 -1.09 18.03 -2.72
N GLN A 74 -0.75 17.52 -3.91
CA GLN A 74 -0.64 18.35 -5.12
C GLN A 74 -1.99 18.86 -5.64
N TRP A 75 -3.04 18.04 -5.56
CA TRP A 75 -4.36 18.43 -6.07
C TRP A 75 -5.14 19.34 -5.14
N TYR A 76 -5.21 19.01 -3.85
CA TYR A 76 -6.01 19.78 -2.89
C TYR A 76 -5.22 20.95 -2.30
N GLY A 77 -3.90 20.82 -2.23
CA GLY A 77 -3.02 21.80 -1.58
C GLY A 77 -3.35 21.99 -0.09
N PHE A 78 -2.68 22.95 0.53
CA PHE A 78 -2.87 23.28 1.96
C PHE A 78 -4.02 24.28 2.21
N GLY A 79 -4.68 24.77 1.17
CA GLY A 79 -5.80 25.72 1.28
C GLY A 79 -7.11 25.08 1.76
N SER A 80 -7.24 23.75 1.70
CA SER A 80 -8.42 22.99 2.14
C SER A 80 -8.01 21.85 3.09
N PRO A 81 -7.66 22.18 4.35
CA PRO A 81 -7.01 21.22 5.26
C PRO A 81 -7.91 20.03 5.63
N MET A 82 -9.23 20.24 5.75
CA MET A 82 -10.16 19.15 6.09
C MET A 82 -10.27 18.12 4.97
N THR A 83 -10.43 18.58 3.72
CA THR A 83 -10.46 17.71 2.53
C THR A 83 -9.13 16.96 2.37
N LEU A 84 -8.01 17.65 2.54
CA LEU A 84 -6.69 17.03 2.47
C LEU A 84 -6.50 15.97 3.55
N ALA A 85 -6.91 16.24 4.80
CA ALA A 85 -6.81 15.29 5.90
C ALA A 85 -7.59 14.00 5.62
N PHE A 86 -8.84 14.10 5.13
CA PHE A 86 -9.62 12.93 4.74
C PHE A 86 -9.00 12.17 3.56
N ALA A 87 -8.50 12.89 2.56
CA ALA A 87 -7.85 12.27 1.41
C ALA A 87 -6.54 11.55 1.77
N LEU A 88 -5.84 11.99 2.82
CA LEU A 88 -4.56 11.44 3.27
C LEU A 88 -4.69 10.36 4.34
N LEU A 89 -5.84 10.21 4.99
CA LEU A 89 -6.02 9.30 6.13
C LEU A 89 -5.55 7.88 5.81
N PHE A 90 -6.09 7.26 4.77
CA PHE A 90 -5.74 5.88 4.40
C PHE A 90 -4.37 5.75 3.70
N PRO A 91 -3.99 6.62 2.75
CA PRO A 91 -2.68 6.54 2.10
C PRO A 91 -1.50 6.69 3.08
N VAL A 92 -1.60 7.60 4.05
CA VAL A 92 -0.54 7.81 5.04
C VAL A 92 -0.45 6.61 5.97
N VAL A 93 -1.58 6.11 6.48
CA VAL A 93 -1.61 4.89 7.32
C VAL A 93 -1.00 3.71 6.56
N LEU A 94 -1.34 3.53 5.28
CA LEU A 94 -0.78 2.48 4.44
C LEU A 94 0.74 2.57 4.34
N LEU A 95 1.26 3.75 3.97
CA LEU A 95 2.69 3.97 3.82
C LEU A 95 3.44 3.71 5.14
N VAL A 96 2.88 4.18 6.26
CA VAL A 96 3.42 3.94 7.60
C VAL A 96 3.47 2.45 7.90
N LEU A 97 2.39 1.69 7.66
CA LEU A 97 2.37 0.24 7.91
C LEU A 97 3.43 -0.52 7.10
N LEU A 98 3.65 -0.13 5.83
CA LEU A 98 4.64 -0.79 4.97
C LEU A 98 6.09 -0.47 5.34
N VAL A 99 6.36 0.76 5.78
CA VAL A 99 7.70 1.23 6.17
C VAL A 99 7.99 0.96 7.65
N HIS A 100 6.99 0.59 8.44
CA HIS A 100 7.13 0.31 9.87
C HIS A 100 8.28 -0.67 10.15
N PRO A 101 9.07 -0.49 11.24
CA PRO A 101 10.21 -1.34 11.56
C PRO A 101 9.89 -2.84 11.55
N VAL A 102 8.74 -3.23 12.10
CA VAL A 102 8.26 -4.63 12.12
C VAL A 102 8.08 -5.19 10.70
N SER A 103 7.47 -4.42 9.80
CA SER A 103 7.28 -4.80 8.40
C SER A 103 8.63 -4.90 7.66
N ARG A 104 9.53 -3.94 7.90
CA ARG A 104 10.88 -3.91 7.31
C ARG A 104 11.75 -5.07 7.76
N GLU A 105 11.75 -5.37 9.05
CA GLU A 105 12.54 -6.47 9.60
C GLU A 105 12.04 -7.82 9.08
N HIS A 106 10.72 -8.02 9.05
CA HIS A 106 10.13 -9.22 8.48
C HIS A 106 10.49 -9.39 7.00
N GLN A 107 10.31 -8.33 6.20
CA GLN A 107 10.69 -8.34 4.78
C GLN A 107 12.18 -8.64 4.59
N ARG A 108 13.05 -8.06 5.41
CA ARG A 108 14.50 -8.26 5.29
C ARG A 108 14.92 -9.71 5.50
N ILE A 109 14.26 -10.41 6.43
CA ILE A 109 14.61 -11.78 6.82
C ILE A 109 13.95 -12.80 5.90
N TRP A 110 12.66 -12.62 5.60
CA TRP A 110 11.83 -13.67 5.02
C TRP A 110 11.55 -13.49 3.53
N PHE A 111 11.66 -12.28 2.99
CA PHE A 111 11.32 -12.07 1.59
C PHE A 111 12.48 -12.43 0.68
N GLU A 112 12.15 -12.92 -0.52
CA GLU A 112 13.08 -13.24 -1.61
C GLU A 112 13.03 -12.18 -2.72
#